data_AF-A0A8H5CFV6-F1
#
_entry.id   AF-A0A8H5CFV6-F1
#
_cell.length_a   1.000
_cell.length_b   1.000
_cell.length_c   1.000
_cell.angle_alpha   90.00
_cell.angle_beta   90.00
_cell.angle_gamma   90.00
#
_symmetry.space_group_name_H-M   'P 1'
#
loop_
_entity.id
_entity.type
_entity.pdbx_description
1 polymer ?
#
loop_
_entity_poly.entity_id
_entity_poly.type
_entity_poly.pdbx_seq_one_letter_code
_entity_poly.pdbx_strand_id
1 'polypeptide(L)'
;MSSTNHITDFFAEYSDFNYDPAETAHSEFRRLCRSMGWKRDDPEKVEAYTDFQNAIVMQFNERFGTDADTIEPWQKLCRRSEAGNRTCSRRPEGSERGCI
;
A
#
# COMPACT_ATOMS: atom_id res chain seq x y z
N MET A 1 12.89 22.11 -7.46
CA MET A 1 12.53 21.80 -6.07
C MET A 1 12.56 20.29 -5.98
N SER A 2 13.57 19.71 -5.31
CA SER A 2 13.69 18.26 -5.19
C SER A 2 12.43 17.70 -4.56
N SER A 3 11.83 16.70 -5.21
CA SER A 3 10.79 15.89 -4.58
C SER A 3 11.42 15.20 -3.37
N THR A 4 11.13 15.70 -2.18
CA THR A 4 11.53 15.10 -0.90
C THR A 4 10.93 13.70 -0.86
N ASN A 5 11.78 12.68 -0.93
CA ASN A 5 11.33 11.30 -0.87
C ASN A 5 11.51 10.83 0.57
N HIS A 6 10.50 11.07 1.40
CA HIS A 6 10.49 10.78 2.84
C HIS A 6 10.86 9.32 3.13
N ILE A 7 10.53 8.41 2.22
CA ILE A 7 10.89 6.99 2.33
C ILE A 7 12.39 6.79 2.12
N THR A 8 12.99 7.48 1.14
CA THR A 8 14.45 7.41 0.91
C THR A 8 15.22 8.02 2.08
N ASP A 9 14.72 9.13 2.64
CA ASP A 9 15.35 9.78 3.80
C ASP A 9 15.34 8.86 5.02
N PHE A 10 14.24 8.14 5.28
CA PHE A 10 14.19 7.10 6.32
C PHE A 10 15.25 6.01 6.12
N PHE A 11 15.38 5.47 4.90
CA PHE A 11 16.40 4.45 4.64
C PHE A 11 17.83 4.99 4.69
N ALA A 12 18.04 6.30 4.47
CA ALA A 12 19.35 6.94 4.55
C ALA A 12 19.91 6.99 5.99
N GLU A 13 19.06 6.86 7.02
CA GLU A 13 19.50 6.70 8.41
C GLU A 13 20.23 5.37 8.64
N TYR A 14 20.01 4.38 7.77
CA TYR A 14 20.66 3.08 7.82
C TYR A 14 21.78 3.00 6.78
N SER A 15 22.94 3.59 7.10
CA SER A 15 24.11 3.64 6.20
C SER A 15 24.62 2.27 5.71
N ASP A 16 24.37 1.21 6.49
CA ASP A 16 24.78 -0.15 6.17
C ASP A 16 23.78 -0.88 5.25
N PHE A 17 22.64 -0.24 4.94
CA PHE A 17 21.58 -0.81 4.13
C PHE A 17 21.56 -0.18 2.73
N ASN A 18 21.81 -0.99 1.71
CA ASN A 18 21.77 -0.54 0.32
C ASN A 18 20.33 -0.49 -0.21
N TYR A 19 19.58 0.56 0.11
CA TYR A 19 18.19 0.76 -0.33
C TYR A 19 18.04 0.67 -1.85
N ASP A 20 17.15 -0.21 -2.32
CA ASP A 20 16.79 -0.31 -3.73
C ASP A 20 15.44 0.38 -4.01
N PRO A 21 15.43 1.55 -4.70
CA PRO A 21 14.21 2.26 -5.03
C PRO A 21 13.37 1.57 -6.13
N ALA A 22 13.89 0.53 -6.79
CA ALA A 22 13.12 -0.27 -7.76
C ALA A 22 12.16 -1.25 -7.07
N GLU A 23 12.42 -1.60 -5.81
CA GLU A 23 11.58 -2.47 -4.99
C GLU A 23 10.54 -1.68 -4.19
N THR A 24 9.52 -2.39 -3.67
CA THR A 24 8.53 -1.74 -2.82
C THR A 24 9.13 -1.36 -1.48
N ALA A 25 8.74 -0.20 -0.93
CA ALA A 25 9.20 0.25 0.39
C ALA A 25 8.99 -0.80 1.49
N HIS A 26 7.88 -1.56 1.43
CA HIS A 26 7.60 -2.65 2.36
C HIS A 26 8.54 -3.86 2.18
N SER A 27 8.91 -4.20 0.95
CA SER A 27 9.92 -5.24 0.66
C SER A 27 11.25 -4.88 1.30
N GLU A 28 11.68 -3.63 1.09
CA GLU A 28 12.96 -3.12 1.62
C GLU A 28 12.95 -3.01 3.14
N PHE A 29 11.85 -2.56 3.76
CA PHE A 29 11.71 -2.57 5.22
C PHE A 29 11.81 -3.99 5.80
N ARG A 30 11.19 -4.99 5.14
CA ARG A 30 11.34 -6.40 5.53
C ARG A 30 12.79 -6.88 5.40
N ARG A 31 13.53 -6.39 4.40
CA ARG A 31 14.95 -6.71 4.19
C ARG A 31 15.81 -6.06 5.28
N LEU A 32 15.53 -4.82 5.64
CA LEU A 32 16.17 -4.10 6.75
C LEU A 32 15.94 -4.83 8.10
N CYS A 33 14.72 -5.28 8.36
CA CYS A 33 14.44 -6.07 9.58
C CYS A 33 15.28 -7.36 9.63
N ARG A 34 15.53 -8.00 8.48
CA ARG A 34 16.36 -9.19 8.38
C ARG A 34 17.84 -8.89 8.57
N SER A 35 18.35 -7.76 8.03
CA SER A 35 19.75 -7.37 8.21
C SER A 35 20.05 -6.96 9.64
N MET A 36 19.12 -6.28 10.31
CA MET A 36 19.25 -5.91 11.73
C MET A 36 18.98 -7.08 12.69
N GLY A 37 18.44 -8.19 12.20
CA GLY A 37 18.12 -9.35 13.03
C GLY A 37 16.93 -9.14 13.98
N TRP A 38 16.10 -8.13 13.74
CA TRP A 38 14.96 -7.81 14.58
C TRP A 38 13.88 -8.90 14.55
N LYS A 39 13.54 -9.38 15.74
CA LYS A 39 12.42 -10.27 16.04
C LYS A 39 11.10 -9.50 16.03
N ARG A 40 9.99 -10.23 16.12
CA ARG A 40 8.67 -9.65 15.98
C ARG A 40 8.30 -8.69 17.12
N ASP A 41 8.79 -8.98 18.32
CA ASP A 41 8.46 -8.26 19.56
C ASP A 41 9.62 -7.37 20.03
N ASP A 42 10.62 -7.12 19.17
CA ASP A 42 11.72 -6.22 19.50
C ASP A 42 11.21 -4.77 19.48
N PRO A 43 11.42 -4.00 20.56
CA PRO A 43 10.93 -2.62 20.65
C PRO A 43 11.53 -1.71 19.56
N GLU A 44 12.80 -1.91 19.21
CA GLU A 44 13.49 -1.18 18.14
C GLU A 44 12.79 -1.34 16.78
N LYS A 45 12.25 -2.53 16.51
CA LYS A 45 11.50 -2.77 15.27
C LYS A 45 10.16 -2.06 15.27
N VAL A 46 9.48 -2.01 16.41
CA VAL A 46 8.19 -1.34 16.55
C VAL A 46 8.36 0.16 16.34
N GLU A 47 9.42 0.73 16.90
CA GLU A 47 9.83 2.13 16.70
C GLU A 47 10.15 2.38 15.22
N ALA A 48 11.09 1.63 14.64
CA ALA A 48 11.47 1.76 13.23
C ALA A 48 10.28 1.57 12.27
N TYR A 49 9.33 0.68 12.59
CA TYR A 49 8.11 0.50 11.80
C TYR A 49 7.18 1.71 11.90
N THR A 50 7.07 2.32 13.08
CA THR A 50 6.28 3.54 13.27
C THR A 50 6.84 4.70 12.47
N ASP A 51 8.16 4.89 12.48
CA ASP A 51 8.85 5.92 11.70
C ASP A 51 8.72 5.68 10.19
N PHE A 52 8.85 4.42 9.76
CA PHE A 52 8.59 4.03 8.39
C PHE A 52 7.16 4.34 7.93
N GLN A 53 6.16 4.07 8.79
CA GLN A 53 4.76 4.42 8.49
C GLN A 53 4.57 5.93 8.39
N ASN A 54 5.19 6.72 9.27
CA ASN A 54 5.15 8.17 9.21
C ASN A 54 5.75 8.69 7.89
N ALA A 55 6.90 8.15 7.47
CA ALA A 55 7.52 8.50 6.19
C ALA A 55 6.60 8.22 4.99
N ILE A 56 5.92 7.07 4.97
CA ILE A 56 4.92 6.75 3.93
C ILE A 56 3.78 7.76 3.94
N VAL A 57 3.25 8.10 5.12
CA VAL A 57 2.14 9.06 5.25
C VAL A 57 2.58 10.44 4.79
N MET A 58 3.79 10.90 5.13
CA MET A 58 4.33 12.16 4.63
C MET A 58 4.49 12.16 3.11
N GLN A 59 5.01 11.07 2.53
CA GLN A 59 5.11 10.91 1.08
C GLN A 59 3.74 10.95 0.40
N PHE A 60 2.74 10.33 1.02
CA PHE A 60 1.36 10.34 0.54
C PHE A 60 0.77 11.75 0.61
N ASN A 61 0.94 12.44 1.74
CA ASN A 61 0.44 13.79 1.97
C ASN A 61 1.11 14.81 1.03
N GLU A 62 2.38 14.64 0.67
CA GLU A 62 2.99 15.48 -0.38
C GLU A 62 2.33 15.25 -1.75
N ARG A 63 1.93 14.02 -2.04
CA ARG A 63 1.35 13.68 -3.35
C ARG A 63 -0.13 14.02 -3.47
N PHE A 64 -0.88 13.91 -2.38
CA PHE A 64 -2.34 14.02 -2.36
C PHE A 64 -2.87 15.15 -1.47
N GLY A 65 -2.03 15.79 -0.67
CA GLY A 65 -2.41 16.76 0.35
C GLY A 65 -2.65 16.12 1.71
N THR A 66 -2.52 16.92 2.77
CA THR A 66 -2.69 16.52 4.19
C THR A 66 -4.14 16.60 4.67
N ASP A 67 -5.04 17.10 3.83
CA ASP A 67 -6.38 17.51 4.25
C ASP A 67 -7.38 16.35 4.08
N ALA A 68 -7.63 15.65 5.18
CA ALA A 68 -8.57 14.52 5.26
C ALA A 68 -10.03 14.92 4.98
N ASP A 69 -10.37 16.21 5.04
CA ASP A 69 -11.72 16.73 4.70
C ASP A 69 -11.88 17.00 3.20
N THR A 70 -10.78 17.06 2.44
CA THR A 70 -10.80 17.18 0.97
C THR A 70 -10.83 15.82 0.28
N ILE A 71 -11.77 14.93 0.65
CA ILE A 71 -11.99 13.60 0.04
C ILE A 71 -12.53 13.69 -1.41
N GLU A 72 -12.04 14.62 -2.22
CA GLU A 72 -12.22 14.62 -3.67
C GLU A 72 -11.26 13.66 -4.44
N PRO A 73 -10.04 13.31 -3.97
CA PRO A 73 -9.15 12.40 -4.72
C PRO A 73 -9.64 10.95 -4.82
N TRP A 74 -10.27 10.41 -3.77
CA TRP A 74 -10.69 9.00 -3.72
C TRP A 74 -11.93 8.72 -4.58
N GLN A 75 -12.79 9.73 -4.81
CA GLN A 75 -13.97 9.60 -5.67
C GLN A 75 -13.62 9.36 -7.15
N LYS A 76 -12.44 9.80 -7.61
CA LYS A 76 -11.94 9.52 -8.97
C LYS A 76 -11.59 8.04 -9.19
N LEU A 77 -11.19 7.31 -8.14
CA LEU A 77 -10.90 5.88 -8.25
C LEU A 77 -12.18 5.05 -8.46
N CYS A 78 -13.31 5.45 -7.86
CA CYS A 78 -14.59 4.74 -7.99
C CYS A 78 -15.30 4.97 -9.32
N ARG A 79 -15.00 6.04 -10.08
CA ARG A 79 -15.70 6.31 -11.34
C ARG A 79 -15.32 5.33 -12.48
N ARG A 80 -14.30 4.49 -12.30
CA ARG A 80 -13.86 3.52 -13.34
C ARG A 80 -14.53 2.14 -13.25
N SER A 81 -15.31 1.84 -12.20
CA SER A 81 -15.99 0.53 -12.06
C SER A 81 -17.40 0.47 -12.66
N GLU A 82 -17.93 1.56 -13.23
CA GLU A 82 -19.33 1.62 -13.68
C GLU A 82 -19.57 1.29 -15.17
N ALA A 83 -18.59 0.72 -15.87
CA ALA A 83 -18.77 0.20 -17.24
C ALA A 83 -18.86 -1.34 -17.29
N GLY A 84 -19.29 -1.96 -16.19
CA GLY A 84 -19.47 -3.41 -16.03
C GLY A 84 -20.91 -3.89 -16.06
N ASN A 85 -21.84 -3.14 -16.68
CA ASN A 85 -23.13 -3.70 -17.07
C ASN A 85 -22.89 -4.79 -18.12
N ARG A 86 -22.88 -6.06 -17.69
CA ARG A 86 -23.33 -7.19 -18.49
C ARG A 86 -24.31 -8.01 -17.67
N THR A 87 -25.57 -7.56 -17.70
CA THR A 87 -26.78 -8.40 -17.77
C THR A 87 -26.75 -9.69 -16.96
N CYS A 88 -27.39 -9.67 -15.79
CA CYS A 88 -27.96 -10.88 -15.18
C CYS A 88 -28.98 -11.50 -16.15
N SER A 89 -28.58 -12.55 -16.88
CA SER A 89 -29.55 -13.43 -17.54
C SER A 89 -30.32 -14.19 -16.45
N ARG A 90 -31.64 -13.99 -16.40
CA ARG A 90 -32.56 -14.85 -15.64
C ARG A 90 -32.30 -16.31 -16.02
N ARG A 91 -32.04 -17.14 -15.00
CA ARG A 91 -32.03 -18.60 -15.10
C ARG A 91 -33.48 -19.05 -15.39
N PRO A 92 -33.76 -19.85 -16.44
CA PRO A 92 -35.11 -20.37 -16.63
C PRO A 92 -35.43 -21.39 -15.52
N GLU A 93 -36.66 -21.29 -15.01
CA GLU A 93 -37.24 -22.18 -14.01
C GLU A 93 -37.32 -23.62 -14.54
N GLY A 94 -37.00 -24.57 -13.66
CA GLY A 94 -37.50 -25.95 -13.67
C GLY A 94 -37.48 -26.69 -15.02
N SER A 95 -36.33 -27.27 -15.38
CA SER A 95 -36.31 -28.44 -16.27
C SER A 95 -36.08 -29.68 -15.41
N GLU A 96 -37.07 -30.57 -15.48
CA GLU A 96 -37.23 -31.77 -14.67
C GLU A 96 -36.13 -32.81 -14.88
N ARG A 97 -36.05 -33.67 -13.85
CA ARG A 97 -35.08 -34.75 -13.62
C ARG A 97 -34.99 -35.74 -14.78
N GLY A 98 -33.80 -36.28 -14.99
CA GLY A 98 -33.60 -37.52 -15.75
C GLY A 98 -32.14 -37.95 -15.79
N CYS A 99 -31.69 -38.70 -14.78
CA CYS A 99 -30.46 -39.48 -14.89
C CYS A 99 -30.80 -40.80 -15.58
N ILE A 100 -30.18 -41.07 -16.73
CA ILE A 100 -29.72 -42.41 -17.16
C ILE A 100 -28.41 -42.23 -17.91
#